data_AF-A0A847C7U1-F1
#
_entry.id   AF-A0A847C7U1-F1
#
_cell.length_a   1.000
_cell.length_b   1.000
_cell.length_c   1.000
_cell.angle_alpha   90.00
_cell.angle_beta   90.00
_cell.angle_gamma   90.00
#
_symmetry.space_group_name_H-M   'P 1'
#
loop_
_entity.id
_entity.type
_entity.pdbx_description
1 polymer ?
#
loop_
_entity_poly.entity_id
_entity_poly.type
_entity_poly.pdbx_seq_one_letter_code
_entity_poly.pdbx_strand_id
1 'polypeptide(L)'
;MKKIIHKIKVYPKVEKLYEPFYQKRRVAIYARVSTSSDEQLNSIEAQRDYYIKYVEERSDLIFVKLYADVDTPYGQNAKRP
;
A
#
# COMPACT_ATOMS: atom_id res chain seq x y z
N MET A 1 -42.48 2.97 -55.66
CA MET A 1 -42.08 2.63 -54.28
C MET A 1 -40.97 3.60 -53.86
N LYS A 2 -41.19 4.46 -52.86
CA LYS A 2 -40.17 5.42 -52.40
C LYS A 2 -39.23 4.75 -51.40
N LYS A 3 -37.93 4.71 -51.70
CA LYS A 3 -36.90 4.26 -50.74
C LYS A 3 -36.63 5.40 -49.76
N ILE A 4 -36.80 5.14 -48.47
CA ILE A 4 -36.49 6.07 -47.38
C ILE A 4 -35.05 5.79 -46.94
N ILE A 5 -34.14 6.73 -47.21
CA ILE A 5 -32.73 6.62 -46.83
C ILE A 5 -32.55 7.33 -45.48
N HIS A 6 -32.24 6.56 -44.45
CA HIS A 6 -31.89 7.11 -43.14
C HIS A 6 -30.39 7.41 -43.10
N LYS A 7 -30.03 8.69 -42.94
CA LYS A 7 -28.62 9.11 -42.80
C LYS A 7 -28.12 8.74 -41.40
N ILE A 8 -27.27 7.72 -41.33
CA ILE A 8 -26.64 7.29 -40.07
C ILE A 8 -25.62 8.36 -39.66
N LYS A 9 -25.82 9.00 -38.50
CA LYS A 9 -24.80 9.86 -37.88
C LYS A 9 -23.71 8.95 -37.29
N VAL A 10 -22.50 9.05 -37.82
CA VAL A 10 -21.32 8.37 -37.26
C VAL A 10 -20.86 9.20 -36.07
N TYR A 11 -20.99 8.64 -34.87
CA TYR A 11 -20.44 9.25 -33.67
C TYR A 11 -18.93 8.94 -33.60
N PRO A 12 -18.09 9.90 -33.18
CA PRO A 12 -16.67 9.68 -33.06
C PRO A 12 -16.43 8.52 -32.09
N LYS A 13 -15.61 7.56 -32.51
CA LYS A 13 -15.16 6.46 -31.68
C LYS A 13 -14.35 7.09 -30.55
N VAL A 14 -14.91 7.13 -29.35
CA VAL A 14 -14.20 7.56 -28.15
C VAL A 14 -13.03 6.60 -27.94
N GLU A 15 -11.84 7.02 -28.34
CA GLU A 15 -10.60 6.37 -27.96
C GLU A 15 -10.56 6.38 -26.44
N LYS A 16 -10.65 5.18 -25.86
CA LYS A 16 -10.73 4.98 -24.44
C LYS A 16 -9.42 5.48 -23.84
N LEU A 17 -9.42 6.70 -23.29
CA LEU A 17 -8.34 7.28 -22.49
C LEU A 17 -8.26 6.47 -21.18
N TYR A 18 -7.79 5.24 -21.26
CA TYR A 18 -7.45 4.44 -20.10
C TYR A 18 -6.09 4.93 -19.63
N GLU A 19 -6.06 6.10 -18.99
CA GLU A 19 -4.96 6.43 -18.09
C GLU A 19 -4.91 5.27 -17.08
N PRO A 20 -3.83 4.48 -17.01
CA PRO A 20 -3.72 3.46 -16.00
C PRO A 20 -3.76 4.19 -14.66
N PHE A 21 -4.90 4.07 -13.97
CA PHE A 21 -5.07 4.61 -12.63
C PHE A 21 -4.16 3.77 -11.72
N TYR A 22 -2.88 4.12 -11.66
CA TYR A 22 -1.91 3.52 -10.76
C TYR A 22 -2.31 3.91 -9.35
N GLN A 23 -3.25 3.16 -8.79
CA GLN A 23 -3.63 3.25 -7.40
C GLN A 23 -2.40 2.90 -6.59
N LYS A 24 -1.85 3.90 -5.88
CA LYS A 24 -0.72 3.68 -4.99
C LYS A 24 -1.10 2.62 -3.96
N ARG A 25 -0.21 1.65 -3.76
CA ARG A 25 -0.45 0.49 -2.88
C ARG A 25 -0.28 0.91 -1.43
N ARG A 26 -1.29 0.64 -0.63
CA ARG A 26 -1.26 0.89 0.82
C ARG A 26 -0.46 -0.21 1.51
N VAL A 27 0.54 0.16 2.30
CA VAL A 27 1.45 -0.79 2.97
C VAL A 27 1.48 -0.51 4.47
N ALA A 28 1.50 -1.59 5.25
CA ALA A 28 1.76 -1.57 6.68
C ALA A 28 3.06 -2.33 6.98
N ILE A 29 3.82 -1.86 7.96
CA ILE A 29 5.09 -2.46 8.40
C ILE A 29 4.81 -3.25 9.69
N TYR A 30 5.34 -4.47 9.80
CA TYR A 30 5.32 -5.25 11.03
C TYR A 30 6.76 -5.50 11.50
N ALA A 31 7.05 -5.14 12.75
CA ALA A 31 8.35 -5.29 13.38
C ALA A 31 8.23 -6.14 14.65
N ARG A 32 9.12 -7.13 14.81
CA ARG A 32 9.20 -7.97 16.01
C ARG A 32 10.66 -8.16 16.36
N VAL A 33 10.96 -8.15 17.66
CA VAL A 33 12.29 -8.49 18.19
C VAL A 33 12.14 -9.69 19.11
N SER A 34 13.17 -10.53 19.16
CA SER A 34 13.14 -11.82 19.84
C SER A 34 13.93 -11.84 21.15
N THR A 35 14.56 -10.74 21.58
CA THR A 35 15.41 -10.73 22.78
C THR A 35 15.51 -9.34 23.43
N SER A 36 15.46 -9.32 24.76
CA SER A 36 15.54 -8.14 25.61
C SER A 36 16.99 -7.81 26.00
N SER A 37 17.82 -7.41 25.03
CA SER A 37 19.17 -6.88 25.29
C SER A 37 19.29 -5.47 24.71
N ASP A 38 19.96 -4.58 25.44
CA ASP A 38 20.05 -3.15 25.11
C ASP A 38 20.75 -2.87 23.76
N GLU A 39 21.65 -3.75 23.31
CA GLU A 39 22.26 -3.67 21.97
C GLU A 39 21.22 -3.85 20.83
N GLN A 40 20.10 -4.52 21.11
CA GLN A 40 19.02 -4.67 20.13
C GLN A 40 18.08 -3.46 20.07
N LEU A 41 18.03 -2.61 21.10
CA LEU A 41 17.23 -1.38 21.09
C LEU A 41 17.69 -0.43 19.97
N ASN A 42 19.00 -0.29 19.80
CA ASN A 42 19.58 0.48 18.69
C ASN A 42 19.27 -0.15 17.32
N SER A 43 19.15 -1.49 17.25
CA SER A 43 18.74 -2.18 16.02
C SER A 43 17.26 -1.96 15.69
N ILE A 44 16.38 -1.82 16.69
CA ILE A 44 14.94 -1.61 16.49
C ILE A 44 14.65 -0.28 15.83
N GLU A 45 15.23 0.78 16.38
CA GLU A 45 15.02 2.13 15.87
C GLU A 45 15.57 2.23 14.44
N ALA A 46 16.78 1.69 14.21
CA ALA A 46 17.36 1.60 12.88
C ALA A 46 16.51 0.77 11.88
N GLN A 47 15.93 -0.35 12.31
CA GLN A 47 15.05 -1.18 11.47
C GLN A 47 13.75 -0.45 11.12
N ARG A 48 13.13 0.25 12.08
CA ARG A 48 11.93 1.06 11.84
C ARG A 48 12.23 2.16 10.84
N ASP A 49 13.30 2.91 11.06
CA ASP A 49 13.70 4.01 10.20
C ASP A 49 14.01 3.55 8.78
N TYR A 50 14.69 2.41 8.64
CA TYR A 50 14.98 1.82 7.33
C TYR A 50 13.70 1.52 6.53
N TYR A 51 12.75 0.80 7.13
CA TYR A 51 11.54 0.39 6.40
C TYR A 51 10.55 1.55 6.19
N ILE A 52 10.52 2.53 7.09
CA ILE A 52 9.75 3.76 6.88
C ILE A 52 10.31 4.52 5.68
N LYS A 53 11.63 4.78 5.65
CA LYS A 53 12.29 5.44 4.52
C LYS A 53 12.09 4.68 3.21
N TYR A 54 12.20 3.36 3.23
CA TYR A 54 11.97 2.51 2.06
C TYR A 54 10.55 2.68 1.46
N VAL A 55 9.52 2.85 2.30
CA VAL A 55 8.15 3.07 1.83
C VAL A 55 7.95 4.52 1.36
N GLU A 56 8.56 5.49 2.04
CA GLU A 56 8.46 6.91 1.70
C GLU A 56 9.18 7.28 0.39
N GLU A 57 10.32 6.65 0.09
CA GLU A 57 11.07 6.84 -1.16
C GLU A 57 10.32 6.29 -2.39
N ARG A 58 9.30 5.44 -2.18
CA ARG A 58 8.54 4.79 -3.23
C ARG A 58 7.25 5.55 -3.54
N SER A 59 7.21 6.21 -4.70
CA SER A 59 6.04 6.96 -5.19
C SER A 59 4.80 6.09 -5.43
N ASP A 60 4.98 4.77 -5.59
CA ASP A 60 3.93 3.78 -5.78
C ASP A 60 3.30 3.25 -4.49
N LEU A 61 3.84 3.64 -3.32
CA LEU A 61 3.37 3.17 -2.02
C LEU A 61 2.74 4.31 -1.19
N ILE A 62 1.84 3.92 -0.28
CA ILE A 62 1.28 4.79 0.76
C ILE A 62 1.51 4.08 2.09
N PHE A 63 2.32 4.69 2.96
CA PHE A 63 2.48 4.21 4.33
C PHE A 63 1.17 4.39 5.11
N VAL A 64 0.69 3.31 5.75
CA VAL A 64 -0.54 3.34 6.55
C VAL A 64 -0.24 3.32 8.03
N LYS A 65 0.52 2.33 8.50
CA LYS A 65 0.78 2.11 9.92
C LYS A 65 1.94 1.14 10.14
N LEU A 66 2.65 1.32 11.24
CA LEU A 66 3.61 0.36 11.77
C LEU A 66 3.02 -0.38 12.96
N TYR A 67 3.11 -1.70 12.94
CA TYR A 67 2.76 -2.59 14.03
C TYR A 67 4.04 -3.16 14.62
N ALA A 68 4.20 -3.08 15.93
CA ALA A 68 5.32 -3.70 16.62
C ALA A 68 4.81 -4.56 17.76
N ASP A 69 5.35 -5.77 17.87
CA ASP A 69 5.20 -6.57 19.07
C ASP A 69 6.15 -6.00 20.12
N VAL A 70 5.58 -5.44 21.17
CA VAL A 70 6.31 -5.16 22.41
C VAL A 70 6.43 -6.51 23.09
N ASP A 71 7.63 -6.91 23.55
CA ASP A 71 7.87 -8.18 24.21
C ASP A 71 6.88 -8.40 25.35
N THR A 72 5.78 -9.09 25.05
CA THR A 72 4.90 -9.67 26.04
C THR A 72 5.36 -11.12 26.21
N PRO A 73 5.32 -11.67 27.43
CA PRO A 73 5.65 -13.06 27.66
C PRO A 73 4.92 -13.97 26.65
N TYR A 74 5.63 -14.97 26.14
CA TYR A 74 5.14 -15.87 25.09
C TYR A 74 3.70 -16.33 25.37
N GLY A 75 2.76 -15.92 24.52
CA GLY A 75 1.33 -16.27 24.65
C GLY A 75 0.37 -15.17 25.13
N GLN A 76 0.83 -13.93 25.38
CA GLN A 76 -0.04 -12.82 25.83
C GLN A 76 -0.26 -11.69 24.81
N ASN A 77 -0.12 -11.96 23.52
CA ASN A 77 -0.50 -10.98 22.50
C ASN A 77 -2.03 -10.79 22.53
N ALA A 78 -2.49 -9.69 23.13
CA ALA A 78 -3.89 -9.29 23.07
C ALA A 78 -4.29 -9.11 21.59
N LYS A 79 -5.25 -9.91 21.11
CA LYS A 79 -5.88 -9.68 19.81
C LYS A 79 -6.50 -8.28 19.86
N ARG A 80 -5.88 -7.31 19.20
CA ARG A 80 -6.46 -5.98 19.03
C ARG A 80 -7.68 -6.13 18.09
N PRO A 81 -8.82 -5.52 18.41
CA PRO A 81 -10.05 -5.64 17.63
C PRO A 81 -9.89 -5.09 16.21
#